data_AF-A0A7C3VG01-F1
#
_entry.id   AF-A0A7C3VG01-F1
#
_cell.length_a   1.000
_cell.length_b   1.000
_cell.length_c   1.000
_cell.angle_alpha   90.00
_cell.angle_beta   90.00
_cell.angle_gamma   90.00
#
_symmetry.space_group_name_H-M   'P 1'
#
loop_
_entity.id
_entity.type
_entity.pdbx_description
1 polymer ?
#
loop_
_entity_poly.entity_id
_entity_poly.type
_entity_poly.pdbx_seq_one_letter_code
_entity_poly.pdbx_strand_id
1 'polypeptide(L)'
;MTSISSFFYSIPSFIIGIFLLLIFYGILGIFEPGRYSTQTDILISSMIFKKYTGFMIIDSILNLNFQVLFDSVKHIILPALSIFLGTSAMFIKITRTSTLEELNKDYVRTLRAKGLREDYIIKKHIKKNILIPQLTVGGLQLIRLLGGVVITETIFDWPGIGSWGVKCALRLDITGVMGFAIVVSVLFLIGNLMIDILYSIVDPRIKYE
;
A
#
# COMPACT_ATOMS: atom_id res chain seq x y z
N MET A 1 -11.71 -20.41 -4.26
CA MET A 1 -10.78 -19.30 -3.92
C MET A 1 -10.40 -18.42 -5.12
N THR A 2 -10.21 -18.96 -6.33
CA THR A 2 -9.93 -18.17 -7.55
C THR A 2 -11.01 -17.16 -7.90
N SER A 3 -12.28 -17.52 -7.72
CA SER A 3 -13.42 -16.63 -8.00
C SER A 3 -13.43 -15.43 -7.07
N ILE A 4 -13.02 -15.59 -5.80
CA ILE A 4 -13.02 -14.53 -4.78
C ILE A 4 -11.90 -13.52 -5.09
N SER A 5 -10.67 -13.98 -5.36
CA SER A 5 -9.58 -13.08 -5.72
C SER A 5 -9.84 -12.33 -7.04
N SER A 6 -10.45 -12.99 -8.03
CA SER A 6 -10.82 -12.33 -9.28
C SER A 6 -11.95 -11.33 -9.10
N PHE A 7 -12.92 -11.62 -8.22
CA PHE A 7 -13.99 -10.70 -7.87
C PHE A 7 -13.45 -9.42 -7.21
N PHE A 8 -12.58 -9.55 -6.20
CA PHE A 8 -11.95 -8.40 -5.55
C PHE A 8 -11.01 -7.62 -6.48
N TYR A 9 -10.34 -8.28 -7.42
CA TYR A 9 -9.51 -7.60 -8.41
C TYR A 9 -10.33 -6.77 -9.41
N SER A 10 -11.53 -7.25 -9.77
CA SER A 10 -12.44 -6.54 -10.68
C SER A 10 -13.18 -5.38 -10.02
N ILE A 11 -13.26 -5.37 -8.69
CA ILE A 11 -13.87 -4.27 -7.94
C ILE A 11 -12.83 -3.15 -7.79
N PRO A 12 -13.12 -1.93 -8.26
CA PRO A 12 -12.28 -0.78 -7.99
C PRO A 12 -12.04 -0.59 -6.48
N SER A 13 -10.80 -0.31 -6.08
CA SER A 13 -10.41 -0.15 -4.68
C SER A 13 -11.25 0.89 -3.92
N PHE A 14 -11.77 1.90 -4.63
CA PHE A 14 -12.62 2.93 -4.06
C PHE A 14 -13.99 2.40 -3.63
N ILE A 15 -14.57 1.43 -4.35
CA ILE A 15 -15.84 0.80 -3.97
C ILE A 15 -15.66 0.05 -2.66
N ILE A 16 -14.54 -0.68 -2.50
CA ILE A 16 -14.19 -1.33 -1.24
C ILE A 16 -14.11 -0.29 -0.12
N GLY A 17 -13.49 0.86 -0.37
CA GLY A 17 -13.43 1.98 0.59
C GLY A 17 -14.82 2.51 0.98
N ILE A 18 -15.71 2.70 0.01
CA ILE A 18 -17.10 3.14 0.26
C ILE A 18 -17.87 2.09 1.08
N PHE A 19 -17.74 0.80 0.76
CA PHE A 19 -18.37 -0.26 1.56
C PHE A 19 -17.82 -0.31 2.99
N LEU A 20 -16.50 -0.14 3.15
CA LEU A 20 -15.88 -0.06 4.47
C LEU A 20 -16.43 1.13 5.27
N LEU A 21 -16.54 2.32 4.66
CA LEU A 21 -17.19 3.45 5.33
C LEU A 21 -18.66 3.14 5.65
N LEU A 22 -19.43 2.59 4.72
CA LEU A 22 -20.83 2.27 4.97
C LEU A 22 -21.00 1.34 6.19
N ILE A 23 -20.16 0.32 6.30
CA ILE A 23 -20.24 -0.66 7.39
C ILE A 23 -19.72 -0.06 8.71
N PHE A 24 -18.52 0.50 8.70
CA PHE A 24 -17.83 0.91 9.92
C PHE A 24 -18.25 2.28 10.45
N TYR A 25 -18.59 3.19 9.55
CA TYR A 25 -19.12 4.50 9.90
C TYR A 25 -20.66 4.48 9.88
N GLY A 26 -21.26 4.09 8.76
CA GLY A 26 -22.71 4.19 8.56
C GLY A 26 -23.55 3.28 9.47
N ILE A 27 -23.15 2.01 9.63
CA ILE A 27 -23.90 1.03 10.42
C ILE A 27 -23.38 0.96 11.86
N LEU A 28 -22.05 0.87 12.03
CA LEU A 28 -21.42 0.61 13.33
C LEU A 28 -21.08 1.89 14.11
N GLY A 29 -20.86 3.03 13.44
CA GLY A 29 -20.47 4.29 14.09
C GLY A 29 -19.10 4.26 14.81
N ILE A 30 -18.22 3.31 14.48
CA ILE A 30 -16.96 3.08 15.22
C ILE A 30 -15.81 3.95 14.67
N PHE A 31 -15.86 4.32 13.40
CA PHE A 31 -14.80 5.06 12.71
C PHE A 31 -15.35 6.25 11.97
N GLU A 32 -15.02 7.46 12.41
CA GLU A 32 -15.36 8.69 11.68
C GLU A 32 -14.45 8.81 10.45
N PRO A 33 -14.95 9.31 9.30
CA PRO A 33 -14.08 9.72 8.20
C PRO A 33 -13.28 10.97 8.62
N GLY A 34 -12.10 11.15 8.05
CA GLY A 34 -11.20 12.26 8.37
C GLY A 34 -9.90 11.81 9.04
N ARG A 35 -9.08 12.80 9.41
CA ARG A 35 -7.74 12.55 9.97
C ARG A 35 -7.72 12.20 11.45
N TYR A 36 -8.74 12.63 12.17
CA TYR A 36 -8.88 12.51 13.61
C TYR A 36 -10.33 12.83 13.97
N SER A 37 -10.76 12.40 15.16
CA SER A 37 -12.12 12.65 15.65
C SER A 37 -12.32 14.12 16.01
N THR A 38 -13.57 14.57 15.97
CA THR A 38 -13.99 15.94 16.31
C THR A 38 -13.46 16.42 17.67
N GLN A 39 -13.33 15.52 18.66
CA GLN A 39 -12.78 15.84 19.98
C GLN A 39 -11.28 16.19 19.94
N THR A 40 -10.54 15.52 19.06
CA THR A 40 -9.10 15.71 18.84
C THR A 40 -8.82 16.99 18.07
N ASP A 41 -9.76 17.45 17.23
CA ASP A 41 -9.65 18.72 16.50
C ASP A 41 -9.52 19.92 17.43
N ILE A 42 -10.27 19.89 18.54
CA ILE A 42 -10.27 20.94 19.57
C ILE A 42 -8.90 20.99 20.27
N LEU A 43 -8.30 19.83 20.55
CA LEU A 43 -6.97 19.74 21.17
C LEU A 43 -5.86 20.18 20.21
N ILE A 44 -5.96 19.82 18.92
CA ILE A 44 -4.98 20.20 17.90
C ILE A 44 -5.07 21.70 17.58
N SER A 45 -6.26 22.29 17.65
CA SER A 45 -6.51 23.73 17.46
C SER A 45 -6.16 24.56 18.70
N SER A 46 -5.97 23.92 19.86
CA SER A 46 -5.48 24.59 21.05
C SER A 46 -4.00 24.97 20.91
N MET A 47 -3.59 26.06 21.56
CA MET A 47 -2.20 26.58 21.54
C MET A 47 -1.17 25.60 22.16
N ILE A 48 -1.64 24.48 22.72
CA ILE A 48 -0.85 23.46 23.42
C ILE A 48 -0.23 22.47 22.42
N PHE A 49 -0.88 22.21 21.27
CA PHE A 49 -0.39 21.24 20.29
C PHE A 49 0.44 21.91 19.19
N LYS A 50 1.74 21.63 19.15
CA LYS A 50 2.64 22.16 18.10
C LYS A 50 2.73 21.20 16.92
N LYS A 51 2.44 21.69 15.72
CA LYS A 51 2.62 20.95 14.46
C LYS A 51 4.05 21.17 13.96
N TYR A 52 4.91 20.17 14.11
CA TYR A 52 6.31 20.24 13.70
C TYR A 52 6.49 19.79 12.25
N THR A 53 5.91 18.64 11.90
CA THR A 53 6.12 17.97 10.62
C THR A 53 4.89 17.99 9.72
N GLY A 54 3.70 18.17 10.30
CA GLY A 54 2.43 18.04 9.58
C GLY A 54 1.95 16.59 9.47
N PHE A 55 2.74 15.61 9.91
CA PHE A 55 2.30 14.22 10.10
C PHE A 55 1.80 14.04 11.52
N MET A 56 0.49 13.83 11.68
CA MET A 56 -0.15 13.79 13.01
C MET A 56 0.35 12.68 13.92
N ILE A 57 0.74 11.52 13.37
CA ILE A 57 1.35 10.45 14.18
C ILE A 57 2.71 10.91 14.72
N ILE A 58 3.54 11.52 13.89
CA ILE A 58 4.87 11.96 14.32
C ILE A 58 4.72 13.11 15.32
N ASP A 59 3.87 14.09 15.00
CA ASP A 59 3.64 15.25 15.85
C ASP A 59 2.98 14.86 17.18
N SER A 60 2.14 13.81 17.24
CA SER A 60 1.56 13.34 18.51
C SER A 60 2.59 12.64 19.40
N ILE A 61 3.54 11.90 18.82
CA ILE A 61 4.68 11.34 19.57
C ILE A 61 5.56 12.47 20.11
N LEU A 62 5.86 13.48 19.28
CA LEU A 62 6.68 14.62 19.68
C LEU A 62 6.03 15.49 20.76
N ASN A 63 4.70 15.61 20.76
CA ASN A 63 3.96 16.29 21.81
C ASN A 63 3.64 15.38 23.02
N LEU A 64 4.12 14.12 23.04
CA LEU A 64 3.85 13.11 24.08
C LEU A 64 2.35 12.90 24.38
N ASN A 65 1.49 13.14 23.38
CA ASN A 65 0.05 13.03 23.55
C ASN A 65 -0.47 11.70 22.99
N PHE A 66 -0.60 10.72 23.88
CA PHE A 66 -1.08 9.38 23.52
C PHE A 66 -2.54 9.37 23.03
N GLN A 67 -3.39 10.29 23.48
CA GLN A 67 -4.79 10.35 23.04
C GLN A 67 -4.87 10.69 21.55
N VAL A 68 -4.13 11.72 21.11
CA VAL A 68 -4.04 12.11 19.69
C VAL A 68 -3.38 11.00 18.85
N LEU A 69 -2.38 10.31 19.42
CA LEU A 69 -1.71 9.19 18.76
C LEU A 69 -2.67 8.04 18.44
N PHE A 70 -3.37 7.53 19.46
CA PHE A 70 -4.31 6.42 19.30
C PHE A 70 -5.43 6.77 18.32
N ASP A 71 -5.94 8.00 18.40
CA ASP A 71 -6.96 8.49 17.50
C ASP A 71 -6.45 8.58 16.05
N SER A 72 -5.27 9.14 15.83
CA SER A 72 -4.65 9.23 14.50
C SER A 72 -4.39 7.86 13.88
N VAL A 73 -3.91 6.89 14.67
CA VAL A 73 -3.68 5.52 14.21
C VAL A 73 -5.00 4.85 13.84
N LYS A 74 -6.04 5.01 14.67
CA LYS A 74 -7.38 4.45 14.43
C LYS A 74 -7.94 4.89 13.07
N HIS A 75 -7.77 6.16 12.71
CA HIS A 75 -8.30 6.72 11.47
C HIS A 75 -7.53 6.27 10.20
N ILE A 76 -6.31 5.75 10.34
CA ILE A 76 -5.53 5.20 9.20
C ILE A 76 -5.92 3.76 8.87
N ILE A 77 -6.51 3.03 9.81
CA ILE A 77 -6.82 1.59 9.64
C ILE A 77 -7.72 1.35 8.43
N LEU A 78 -8.80 2.12 8.27
CA LEU A 78 -9.75 1.92 7.18
C LEU A 78 -9.17 2.27 5.79
N PRO A 79 -8.52 3.44 5.58
CA PRO A 79 -7.81 3.73 4.34
C PRO A 79 -6.76 2.66 4.00
N ALA A 80 -5.95 2.25 4.98
CA ALA A 80 -4.91 1.25 4.79
C ALA A 80 -5.51 -0.12 4.41
N LEU A 81 -6.60 -0.52 5.06
CA LEU A 81 -7.31 -1.76 4.77
C LEU A 81 -7.93 -1.72 3.36
N SER A 82 -8.51 -0.59 2.95
CA SER A 82 -9.06 -0.42 1.61
C SER A 82 -8.00 -0.63 0.53
N ILE A 83 -6.81 -0.05 0.72
CA ILE A 83 -5.69 -0.19 -0.22
C ILE A 83 -5.15 -1.63 -0.19
N PHE A 84 -5.00 -2.21 1.00
CA PHE A 84 -4.53 -3.57 1.19
C PHE A 84 -5.44 -4.59 0.52
N LEU A 85 -6.75 -4.50 0.72
CA LEU A 85 -7.72 -5.40 0.10
C LEU A 85 -7.68 -5.29 -1.42
N GLY A 86 -7.61 -4.07 -1.97
CA GLY A 86 -7.52 -3.85 -3.41
C GLY A 86 -6.23 -4.38 -4.06
N THR A 87 -5.10 -4.32 -3.35
CA THR A 87 -3.80 -4.76 -3.89
C THR A 87 -3.52 -6.25 -3.64
N SER A 88 -4.00 -6.81 -2.53
CA SER A 88 -3.79 -8.20 -2.14
C SER A 88 -4.30 -9.21 -3.16
N ALA A 89 -5.44 -8.93 -3.82
CA ALA A 89 -6.00 -9.79 -4.85
C ALA A 89 -5.00 -10.05 -6.00
N MET A 90 -4.27 -9.01 -6.43
CA MET A 90 -3.25 -9.13 -7.47
C MET A 90 -2.03 -9.93 -6.98
N PHE A 91 -1.56 -9.66 -5.76
CA PHE A 91 -0.46 -10.41 -5.16
C PHE A 91 -0.77 -11.90 -5.03
N ILE A 92 -1.97 -12.26 -4.57
CA ILE A 92 -2.43 -13.65 -4.45
C ILE A 92 -2.46 -14.32 -5.82
N LYS A 93 -3.06 -13.65 -6.82
CA LYS A 93 -3.15 -14.17 -8.19
C LYS A 93 -1.77 -14.49 -8.75
N ILE A 94 -0.84 -13.55 -8.65
CA ILE A 94 0.50 -13.68 -9.22
C ILE A 94 1.31 -14.73 -8.47
N THR A 95 1.27 -14.71 -7.14
CA THR A 95 1.91 -15.74 -6.31
C THR A 95 1.43 -17.13 -6.70
N ARG A 96 0.12 -17.31 -6.89
CA ARG A 96 -0.45 -18.59 -7.30
C ARG A 96 0.00 -19.00 -8.70
N THR A 97 -0.08 -18.10 -9.68
CA THR A 97 0.33 -18.38 -11.07
C THR A 97 1.80 -18.76 -11.12
N SER A 98 2.69 -17.97 -10.53
CA SER A 98 4.12 -18.26 -10.50
C SER A 98 4.45 -19.55 -9.73
N THR A 99 3.72 -19.86 -8.65
CA THR A 99 3.90 -21.13 -7.93
C THR A 99 3.52 -22.33 -8.81
N LEU A 100 2.41 -22.25 -9.53
CA LEU A 100 1.96 -23.32 -10.43
C LEU A 100 2.91 -23.52 -11.61
N GLU A 101 3.41 -22.43 -12.19
CA GLU A 101 4.42 -22.48 -13.25
C GLU A 101 5.72 -23.14 -12.75
N GLU A 102 6.18 -22.78 -11.55
CA GLU A 102 7.38 -23.38 -10.95
C GLU A 102 7.22 -24.87 -10.63
N LEU A 103 6.07 -25.28 -10.10
CA LEU A 103 5.78 -26.68 -9.80
C LEU A 103 5.83 -27.60 -11.03
N ASN A 104 5.64 -27.04 -12.22
CA ASN A 104 5.65 -27.78 -13.48
C ASN A 104 7.03 -27.90 -14.13
N LYS A 105 8.07 -27.24 -13.57
CA LYS A 105 9.43 -27.30 -14.13
C LYS A 105 10.13 -28.61 -13.82
N ASP A 106 11.02 -29.03 -14.72
CA ASP A 106 11.67 -30.35 -14.63
C ASP A 106 12.55 -30.53 -13.39
N TYR A 107 13.18 -29.45 -12.88
CA TYR A 107 13.96 -29.55 -11.63
C TYR A 107 13.09 -29.98 -10.44
N VAL A 108 11.82 -29.57 -10.40
CA VAL A 108 10.87 -30.00 -9.35
C VAL A 108 10.56 -31.49 -9.48
N ARG A 109 10.41 -31.99 -10.70
CA ARG A 109 10.23 -33.44 -10.96
C ARG A 109 11.46 -34.22 -10.49
N THR A 110 12.66 -33.71 -10.74
CA THR A 110 13.89 -34.33 -10.23
C THR A 110 13.95 -34.33 -8.70
N LEU A 111 13.55 -33.24 -8.04
CA LEU A 111 13.51 -33.16 -6.57
C LEU A 111 12.48 -34.15 -5.98
N ARG A 112 11.31 -34.30 -6.61
CA ARG A 112 10.31 -35.31 -6.23
C ARG A 112 10.85 -36.73 -6.40
N ALA A 113 11.54 -37.01 -7.52
CA ALA A 113 12.17 -38.31 -7.76
C ALA A 113 13.27 -38.65 -6.73
N LYS A 114 13.93 -37.64 -6.16
CA LYS A 114 14.87 -37.79 -5.04
C LYS A 114 14.20 -38.03 -3.67
N GLY A 115 12.86 -38.10 -3.60
CA GLY A 115 12.11 -38.37 -2.37
C GLY A 115 11.94 -37.15 -1.45
N LEU A 116 12.18 -35.93 -1.92
CA LEU A 116 11.99 -34.73 -1.11
C LEU A 116 10.50 -34.46 -0.86
N ARG A 117 10.15 -34.13 0.39
CA ARG A 117 8.78 -33.73 0.77
C ARG A 117 8.37 -32.43 0.07
N GLU A 118 7.11 -32.37 -0.36
CA GLU A 118 6.55 -31.25 -1.12
C GLU A 118 6.66 -29.90 -0.36
N ASP A 119 6.40 -29.90 0.96
CA ASP A 119 6.56 -28.71 1.81
C ASP A 119 7.98 -28.12 1.77
N TYR A 120 8.99 -28.99 1.69
CA TYR A 120 10.39 -28.58 1.63
C TYR A 120 10.73 -27.99 0.26
N ILE A 121 10.23 -28.60 -0.81
CA ILE A 121 10.38 -28.09 -2.19
C ILE A 121 9.75 -26.70 -2.29
N ILE A 122 8.54 -26.52 -1.77
CA ILE A 122 7.82 -25.24 -1.79
C ILE A 122 8.57 -24.18 -0.99
N LYS A 123 8.93 -24.46 0.27
CA LYS A 123 9.56 -23.46 1.15
C LYS A 123 10.97 -23.06 0.71
N LYS A 124 11.77 -24.00 0.19
CA LYS A 124 13.19 -23.77 -0.08
C LYS A 124 13.50 -23.43 -1.54
N HIS A 125 12.82 -24.09 -2.49
CA HIS A 125 13.14 -23.94 -3.91
C HIS A 125 12.15 -23.01 -4.62
N ILE A 126 10.85 -23.29 -4.50
CA ILE A 126 9.82 -22.55 -5.24
C ILE A 126 9.68 -21.13 -4.69
N LYS A 127 9.59 -20.96 -3.36
CA LYS A 127 9.46 -19.63 -2.74
C LYS A 127 10.54 -18.66 -3.21
N LYS A 128 11.79 -19.12 -3.32
CA LYS A 128 12.90 -18.27 -3.77
C LYS A 128 12.73 -17.86 -5.23
N ASN A 129 12.27 -18.76 -6.10
CA ASN A 129 12.14 -18.48 -7.53
C ASN A 129 10.95 -17.55 -7.84
N ILE A 130 9.85 -17.67 -7.09
CA ILE A 130 8.67 -16.81 -7.28
C ILE A 130 8.81 -15.42 -6.65
N LEU A 131 9.84 -15.17 -5.82
CA LEU A 131 10.07 -13.84 -5.25
C LEU A 131 10.41 -12.80 -6.32
N ILE A 132 11.03 -13.20 -7.43
CA ILE A 132 11.41 -12.30 -8.52
C ILE A 132 10.16 -11.59 -9.12
N PRO A 133 9.15 -12.31 -9.66
CA PRO A 133 7.95 -11.66 -10.19
C PRO A 133 7.14 -10.93 -9.11
N GLN A 134 7.19 -11.38 -7.86
CA GLN A 134 6.53 -10.69 -6.74
C GLN A 134 7.16 -9.33 -6.45
N LEU A 135 8.49 -9.23 -6.50
CA LEU A 135 9.21 -7.96 -6.33
C LEU A 135 8.88 -6.99 -7.46
N THR A 136 8.81 -7.47 -8.71
CA THR A 136 8.42 -6.62 -9.86
C THR A 136 7.07 -5.99 -9.65
N VAL A 137 6.09 -6.82 -9.28
CA VAL A 137 4.72 -6.35 -9.14
C VAL A 137 4.58 -5.48 -7.91
N GLY A 138 5.24 -5.84 -6.80
CA GLY A 138 5.26 -4.99 -5.61
C GLY A 138 5.81 -3.61 -5.91
N GLY A 139 6.87 -3.55 -6.73
CA GLY A 139 7.43 -2.29 -7.18
C GLY A 139 6.47 -1.44 -8.02
N LEU A 140 5.85 -2.04 -9.03
CA LEU A 140 4.83 -1.38 -9.83
C LEU A 140 3.64 -0.91 -8.98
N GLN A 141 3.26 -1.67 -7.96
CA GLN A 141 2.19 -1.26 -7.04
C GLN A 141 2.59 -0.07 -6.18
N LEU A 142 3.82 -0.03 -5.64
CA LEU A 142 4.31 1.13 -4.89
C LEU A 142 4.22 2.41 -5.71
N ILE A 143 4.65 2.36 -6.97
CA ILE A 143 4.51 3.46 -7.93
C ILE A 143 3.04 3.84 -8.11
N ARG A 144 2.18 2.85 -8.30
CA ARG A 144 0.74 3.07 -8.48
C ARG A 144 0.11 3.74 -7.25
N LEU A 145 0.62 3.50 -6.04
CA LEU A 145 0.12 4.15 -4.83
C LEU A 145 0.44 5.65 -4.78
N LEU A 146 1.58 6.08 -5.34
CA LEU A 146 1.94 7.51 -5.38
C LEU A 146 0.94 8.35 -6.17
N GLY A 147 0.36 7.80 -7.25
CA GLY A 147 -0.64 8.48 -8.08
C GLY A 147 -2.09 8.02 -7.90
N GLY A 148 -2.31 6.80 -7.38
CA GLY A 148 -3.60 6.12 -7.38
C GLY A 148 -4.38 6.19 -6.06
N VAL A 149 -3.77 6.73 -5.00
CA VAL A 149 -4.42 6.84 -3.68
C VAL A 149 -5.31 8.09 -3.58
N VAL A 150 -5.30 9.01 -4.56
CA VAL A 150 -6.13 10.24 -4.57
C VAL A 150 -7.61 9.96 -4.30
N ILE A 151 -8.15 8.91 -4.90
CA ILE A 151 -9.56 8.55 -4.73
C ILE A 151 -9.82 8.10 -3.29
N THR A 152 -8.91 7.29 -2.72
CA THR A 152 -8.97 6.88 -1.31
C THR A 152 -8.80 8.07 -0.37
N GLU A 153 -7.90 9.01 -0.66
CA GLU A 153 -7.74 10.28 0.10
C GLU A 153 -9.06 11.07 0.13
N THR A 154 -9.76 11.11 -1.00
CA THR A 154 -11.03 11.85 -1.13
C THR A 154 -12.17 11.16 -0.39
N ILE A 155 -12.27 9.83 -0.48
CA ILE A 155 -13.34 9.06 0.16
C ILE A 155 -13.24 9.09 1.68
N PHE A 156 -12.03 8.96 2.21
CA PHE A 156 -11.79 8.94 3.65
C PHE A 156 -11.55 10.33 4.26
N ASP A 157 -11.68 11.40 3.48
CA ASP A 157 -11.35 12.78 3.85
C ASP A 157 -9.96 12.90 4.53
N TRP A 158 -9.00 12.15 3.99
CA TRP A 158 -7.62 12.15 4.45
C TRP A 158 -6.74 12.79 3.36
N PRO A 159 -6.61 14.14 3.34
CA PRO A 159 -5.88 14.81 2.29
C PRO A 159 -4.39 14.44 2.36
N GLY A 160 -3.86 13.97 1.24
CA GLY A 160 -2.46 13.71 0.99
C GLY A 160 -1.93 14.49 -0.20
N ILE A 161 -0.76 14.08 -0.69
CA ILE A 161 -0.07 14.80 -1.77
C ILE A 161 -0.80 14.67 -3.11
N GLY A 162 -1.52 13.55 -3.30
CA GLY A 162 -2.25 13.27 -4.52
C GLY A 162 -3.48 14.17 -4.69
N SER A 163 -4.32 14.28 -3.66
CA SER A 163 -5.46 15.19 -3.63
C SER A 163 -5.02 16.66 -3.71
N TRP A 164 -3.85 17.01 -3.17
CA TRP A 164 -3.25 18.33 -3.39
C TRP A 164 -2.90 18.58 -4.86
N GLY A 165 -2.22 17.63 -5.52
CA GLY A 165 -1.92 17.73 -6.96
C GLY A 165 -3.17 17.90 -7.82
N VAL A 166 -4.24 17.15 -7.52
CA VAL A 166 -5.54 17.28 -8.21
C VAL A 166 -6.16 18.66 -7.96
N LYS A 167 -6.12 19.18 -6.73
CA LYS A 167 -6.61 20.53 -6.42
C LYS A 167 -5.86 21.61 -7.20
N CYS A 168 -4.54 21.51 -7.34
CA CYS A 168 -3.75 22.43 -8.17
C CYS A 168 -4.14 22.34 -9.64
N ALA A 169 -4.31 21.12 -10.17
CA ALA A 169 -4.73 20.90 -11.56
C ALA A 169 -6.11 21.50 -11.85
N LEU A 170 -7.09 21.29 -10.96
CA LEU A 170 -8.44 21.85 -11.08
C LEU A 170 -8.46 23.38 -11.01
N ARG A 171 -7.51 23.98 -10.28
CA ARG A 171 -7.35 25.44 -10.16
C ARG A 171 -6.46 26.06 -11.24
N LEU A 172 -5.99 25.26 -12.20
CA LEU A 172 -5.03 25.68 -13.23
C LEU A 172 -3.76 26.32 -12.64
N ASP A 173 -3.37 25.91 -11.43
CA ASP A 173 -2.13 26.34 -10.79
C ASP A 173 -0.97 25.53 -11.38
N ILE A 174 -0.39 26.05 -12.46
CA ILE A 174 0.69 25.41 -13.21
C ILE A 174 1.90 25.17 -12.30
N THR A 175 2.23 26.12 -11.43
CA THR A 175 3.36 26.00 -10.50
C THR A 175 3.12 24.87 -9.49
N GLY A 176 1.91 24.77 -8.95
CA GLY A 176 1.52 23.66 -8.07
C GLY A 176 1.60 22.29 -8.75
N VAL A 177 1.10 22.18 -9.98
CA VAL A 177 1.15 20.93 -10.77
C VAL A 177 2.59 20.54 -11.10
N MET A 178 3.44 21.49 -11.48
CA MET A 178 4.87 21.24 -11.73
C MET A 178 5.59 20.78 -10.45
N GLY A 179 5.32 21.42 -9.31
CA GLY A 179 5.87 21.00 -8.01
C GLY A 179 5.44 19.58 -7.64
N PHE A 180 4.16 19.25 -7.82
CA PHE A 180 3.65 17.89 -7.64
C PHE A 180 4.37 16.87 -8.53
N ALA A 181 4.52 17.18 -9.83
CA ALA A 181 5.20 16.31 -10.78
C ALA A 181 6.66 16.04 -10.38
N ILE A 182 7.39 17.06 -9.93
CA ILE A 182 8.78 16.91 -9.46
C ILE A 182 8.84 15.99 -8.25
N VAL A 183 8.01 16.22 -7.23
CA VAL A 183 8.00 15.41 -6.00
C VAL A 183 7.66 13.95 -6.32
N VAL A 184 6.62 13.71 -7.13
CA VAL A 184 6.24 12.35 -7.55
C VAL A 184 7.35 11.69 -8.35
N SER A 185 8.05 12.43 -9.23
CA SER A 185 9.17 11.91 -10.01
C SER A 185 10.36 11.51 -9.13
N VAL A 186 10.69 12.30 -8.12
CA VAL A 186 11.74 11.96 -7.14
C VAL A 186 11.37 10.73 -6.33
N LEU A 187 10.13 10.67 -5.82
CA LEU A 187 9.63 9.49 -5.10
C LEU A 187 9.60 8.24 -5.98
N PHE A 188 9.28 8.40 -7.26
CA PHE A 188 9.31 7.33 -8.26
C PHE A 188 10.73 6.80 -8.48
N LEU A 189 11.72 7.69 -8.60
CA LEU A 189 13.13 7.30 -8.73
C LEU A 189 13.63 6.57 -7.49
N ILE A 190 13.32 7.08 -6.29
CA ILE A 190 13.67 6.43 -5.02
C ILE A 190 13.02 5.04 -4.93
N GLY A 191 11.73 4.94 -5.29
CA GLY A 191 11.01 3.67 -5.28
C GLY A 191 11.64 2.63 -6.20
N ASN A 192 11.97 3.00 -7.44
CA ASN A 192 12.66 2.10 -8.38
C ASN A 192 14.04 1.69 -7.87
N LEU A 193 14.82 2.62 -7.35
CA LEU A 193 16.12 2.31 -6.77
C LEU A 193 16.00 1.30 -5.61
N MET A 194 15.00 1.45 -4.74
CA MET A 194 14.73 0.48 -3.68
C MET A 194 14.43 -0.90 -4.24
N ILE A 195 13.60 -0.99 -5.28
CA ILE A 195 13.23 -2.25 -5.94
C ILE A 195 14.46 -2.93 -6.56
N ASP A 196 15.32 -2.16 -7.24
CA ASP A 196 16.56 -2.65 -7.84
C ASP A 196 17.53 -3.21 -6.78
N ILE A 197 17.68 -2.50 -5.66
CA ILE A 197 18.45 -2.99 -4.50
C ILE A 197 17.84 -4.29 -3.96
N LEU A 198 16.51 -4.35 -3.81
CA LEU A 198 15.80 -5.55 -3.34
C LEU A 198 16.01 -6.75 -4.28
N TYR A 199 16.05 -6.53 -5.60
CA TYR A 199 16.40 -7.59 -6.55
C TYR A 199 17.81 -8.12 -6.34
N SER A 200 18.79 -7.24 -6.18
CA SER A 200 20.19 -7.63 -5.92
C SER A 200 20.34 -8.49 -4.66
N ILE A 201 19.55 -8.19 -3.62
CA ILE A 201 19.55 -8.96 -2.36
C ILE A 201 18.89 -10.34 -2.55
N VAL A 202 17.78 -10.41 -3.28
CA VAL A 202 17.00 -11.65 -3.44
C VAL A 202 17.67 -12.63 -4.41
N ASP A 203 18.27 -12.13 -5.48
CA ASP A 203 19.04 -12.95 -6.41
C ASP A 203 20.46 -12.40 -6.64
N PRO A 204 21.44 -12.77 -5.79
CA PRO A 204 22.83 -12.35 -5.94
C PRO A 204 23.54 -12.96 -7.15
N ARG A 205 22.85 -13.76 -7.99
CA ARG A 205 23.37 -14.25 -9.28
C ARG A 205 23.21 -13.24 -10.41
N ILE A 206 22.35 -12.24 -10.23
CA ILE A 206 22.17 -11.13 -11.17
C ILE A 206 23.26 -10.11 -10.87
N LYS A 207 24.48 -10.37 -11.36
CA LYS A 207 25.50 -9.34 -11.48
C LYS A 207 25.10 -8.46 -12.67
N TYR A 208 24.83 -7.19 -12.39
CA TYR A 208 24.74 -6.17 -13.44
C TYR A 208 26.09 -6.16 -14.19
N GLU A 209 26.07 -6.40 -15.50
CA GLU A 209 27.16 -5.98 -16.39
C GLU A 209 27.08 -4.46 -16.59
#